data_AF-A0A3D1LY82-F1
#
_entry.id   AF-A0A3D1LY82-F1
#
_cell.length_a   1.000
_cell.length_b   1.000
_cell.length_c   1.000
_cell.angle_alpha   90.00
_cell.angle_beta   90.00
_cell.angle_gamma   90.00
#
_symmetry.space_group_name_H-M   'P 1'
#
loop_
_entity.id
_entity.type
_entity.pdbx_description
1 polymer ?
#
loop_
_entity_poly.entity_id
_entity_poly.type
_entity_poly.pdbx_seq_one_letter_code
_entity_poly.pdbx_strand_id
1 'polypeptide(L)'
;MSTYFLLMTLTQEGRHLVNDDPEMVLHAAQSSDLPDVHCMGLYAVLGDHDFITILEAPDNEAAARFSLELGVKVGLEIQTVPAIPVSRLDHRIEWPPGGQDTPSSSDPEEGEA
;
A
#
# COMPACT_ATOMS: atom_id res chain seq x y z
N MET A 1 1.71 6.62 -13.70
CA MET A 1 2.22 6.46 -12.32
C MET A 1 2.88 5.10 -12.19
N SER A 2 3.86 5.00 -11.31
CA SER A 2 4.60 3.79 -10.98
C SER A 2 4.17 3.29 -9.60
N THR A 3 4.14 1.97 -9.41
CA THR A 3 3.76 1.33 -8.16
C THR A 3 5.01 0.97 -7.37
N TYR A 4 4.98 1.17 -6.06
CA TYR A 4 6.06 0.78 -5.16
C TYR A 4 5.49 0.06 -3.94
N PHE A 5 6.25 -0.91 -3.44
CA PHE A 5 6.03 -1.51 -2.13
C PHE A 5 7.08 -0.98 -1.17
N LEU A 6 6.63 -0.48 -0.03
CA LEU A 6 7.51 -0.14 1.10
C LEU A 6 7.34 -1.24 2.13
N LEU A 7 8.43 -1.97 2.35
CA LEU A 7 8.54 -3.00 3.37
C LEU A 7 9.16 -2.34 4.60
N MET A 8 8.44 -2.32 5.72
CA MET A 8 8.74 -1.43 6.84
C MET A 8 8.89 -2.23 8.13
N THR A 9 9.99 -1.98 8.83
CA THR A 9 10.32 -2.63 10.10
C THR A 9 10.54 -1.56 11.15
N LEU A 10 9.92 -1.71 12.32
CA LEU A 10 10.10 -0.78 13.41
C LEU A 10 11.51 -0.92 14.00
N THR A 11 12.19 0.21 14.10
CA THR A 11 13.38 0.33 14.93
C THR A 11 13.00 0.18 16.41
N GLN A 12 14.00 0.09 17.29
CA GLN A 12 13.74 0.07 18.73
C GLN A 12 12.95 1.31 19.18
N GLU A 13 13.30 2.50 18.68
CA GLU A 13 12.58 3.74 18.97
C GLU A 13 11.16 3.71 18.43
N GLY A 14 10.99 3.28 17.16
CA GLY A 14 9.68 3.17 16.54
C GLY A 14 8.73 2.24 17.29
N ARG A 15 9.22 1.15 17.89
CA ARG A 15 8.40 0.27 18.73
C ARG A 15 7.86 0.96 19.97
N HIS A 16 8.64 1.83 20.60
CA HIS A 16 8.16 2.60 21.75
C HIS A 16 7.09 3.60 21.31
N LEU A 17 7.34 4.31 20.21
CA LEU A 17 6.40 5.28 19.66
C LEU A 17 5.06 4.65 19.26
N VAL A 18 5.09 3.53 18.52
CA VAL A 18 3.86 2.84 18.09
C VAL A 18 3.14 2.15 19.25
N ASN A 19 3.85 1.73 20.30
CA ASN A 19 3.22 1.22 21.51
C ASN A 19 2.43 2.33 22.24
N ASP A 20 2.95 3.56 22.25
CA ASP A 20 2.30 4.70 22.89
C ASP A 20 1.18 5.30 22.03
N ASP A 21 1.36 5.32 20.70
CA ASP A 21 0.36 5.72 19.71
C ASP A 21 0.27 4.69 18.56
N PRO A 22 -0.67 3.74 18.65
CA PRO A 22 -0.86 2.70 17.63
C PRO A 22 -1.26 3.23 16.24
N GLU A 23 -1.82 4.44 16.16
CA GLU A 23 -2.25 5.04 14.90
C GLU A 23 -1.14 5.83 14.20
N MET A 24 0.02 5.98 14.84
CA MET A 24 1.12 6.81 14.34
C MET A 24 1.54 6.46 12.91
N VAL A 25 1.62 5.17 12.56
CA VAL A 25 1.99 4.72 11.22
C VAL A 25 0.97 5.19 10.18
N LEU A 26 -0.31 5.12 10.51
CA LEU A 26 -1.41 5.55 9.66
C LEU A 26 -1.37 7.07 9.46
N HIS A 27 -1.24 7.82 10.54
CA HIS A 27 -1.14 9.29 10.51
C HIS A 27 0.09 9.76 9.71
N ALA A 28 1.23 9.10 9.87
CA ALA A 28 2.43 9.42 9.12
C ALA A 28 2.27 9.15 7.61
N ALA A 29 1.63 8.04 7.23
CA ALA A 29 1.37 7.72 5.84
C ALA A 29 0.35 8.67 5.18
N GLN A 30 -0.61 9.20 5.94
CA GLN A 30 -1.62 10.15 5.46
C GLN A 30 -1.14 11.61 5.47
N SER A 31 -0.13 11.95 6.27
CA SER A 31 0.39 13.32 6.42
C SER A 31 1.52 13.66 5.45
N SER A 32 1.62 12.97 4.32
CA SER A 32 2.58 13.30 3.26
C SER A 32 2.17 14.58 2.56
N ASP A 33 3.11 15.52 2.44
CA ASP A 33 2.90 16.78 1.71
C ASP A 33 3.12 16.61 0.19
N LEU A 34 3.38 15.39 -0.28
CA LEU A 34 3.63 15.09 -1.69
C LEU A 34 2.32 14.84 -2.43
N PRO A 35 1.83 15.79 -3.26
CA PRO A 35 0.50 15.73 -3.86
C PRO A 35 0.35 14.61 -4.89
N ASP A 36 1.44 14.17 -5.50
CA ASP A 36 1.44 13.14 -6.54
C ASP A 36 1.70 11.73 -5.99
N VAL A 37 1.84 11.58 -4.66
CA VAL A 37 2.08 10.29 -4.00
C VAL A 37 0.83 9.84 -3.28
N HIS A 38 0.35 8.65 -3.63
CA HIS A 38 -0.91 8.12 -3.12
C HIS A 38 -0.66 6.77 -2.44
N CYS A 39 -1.01 6.67 -1.16
CA CYS A 39 -1.01 5.41 -0.43
C CYS A 39 -2.26 4.60 -0.81
N MET A 40 -2.07 3.48 -1.49
CA MET A 40 -3.15 2.62 -1.97
C MET A 40 -3.61 1.62 -0.92
N GLY A 41 -2.76 1.33 0.07
CA GLY A 41 -3.10 0.45 1.18
C GLY A 41 -1.92 0.27 2.14
N LEU A 42 -2.23 0.15 3.43
CA LEU A 42 -1.28 -0.06 4.52
C LEU A 42 -1.71 -1.29 5.32
N TYR A 43 -0.79 -2.21 5.54
CA TYR A 43 -1.07 -3.50 6.17
C TYR A 43 -0.02 -3.79 7.24
N ALA A 44 -0.45 -4.20 8.44
CA ALA A 44 0.42 -4.94 9.35
C ALA A 44 0.57 -6.37 8.83
N VAL A 45 1.78 -6.90 8.84
CA VAL A 45 2.06 -8.23 8.28
C VAL A 45 2.80 -9.11 9.28
N LEU A 46 2.68 -10.42 9.11
CA LEU A 46 3.40 -11.41 9.90
C LEU A 46 4.55 -11.96 9.04
N GLY A 47 5.78 -11.55 9.35
CA GLY A 47 6.97 -11.95 8.60
C GLY A 47 8.21 -11.16 9.01
N ASP A 48 9.12 -10.97 8.07
CA ASP A 48 10.39 -10.25 8.30
C ASP A 48 10.21 -8.72 8.45
N HIS A 49 9.01 -8.22 8.18
CA HIS A 49 8.63 -6.81 8.28
C HIS A 49 7.38 -6.67 9.13
N ASP A 50 7.23 -5.54 9.79
CA ASP A 50 6.07 -5.25 10.63
C ASP A 50 4.90 -4.72 9.79
N PHE A 51 5.20 -3.95 8.74
CA PHE A 51 4.21 -3.35 7.85
C PHE A 51 4.61 -3.40 6.37
N ILE A 52 3.61 -3.39 5.51
CA ILE A 52 3.75 -3.17 4.07
C ILE A 52 2.79 -2.06 3.66
N THR A 53 3.28 -1.10 2.89
CA THR A 53 2.42 -0.15 2.18
C THR A 53 2.64 -0.22 0.67
N ILE A 54 1.54 -0.05 -0.06
CA ILE A 54 1.52 0.08 -1.52
C ILE A 54 1.31 1.54 -1.83
N LEU A 55 2.19 2.15 -2.63
CA LEU A 55 2.01 3.53 -3.07
C LEU A 55 2.16 3.69 -4.57
N GLU A 56 1.41 4.64 -5.11
CA GLU A 56 1.61 5.18 -6.45
C GLU A 56 2.37 6.49 -6.37
N ALA A 57 3.40 6.63 -7.21
CA ALA A 57 4.19 7.85 -7.32
C ALA A 57 4.57 8.12 -8.79
N PRO A 58 4.88 9.37 -9.17
CA PRO A 58 5.26 9.69 -10.54
C PRO A 58 6.60 9.05 -10.95
N ASP A 59 7.58 9.00 -10.04
CA ASP A 59 8.94 8.53 -10.28
C ASP A 59 9.60 7.96 -9.00
N ASN A 60 10.86 7.53 -9.11
CA ASN A 60 11.59 6.92 -8.00
C ASN A 60 11.93 7.95 -6.92
N GLU A 61 12.19 9.20 -7.33
CA GLU A 61 12.56 10.31 -6.48
C GLU A 61 11.41 10.69 -5.51
N ALA A 62 10.17 10.73 -6.03
CA ALA A 62 8.99 10.97 -5.22
C ALA A 62 8.73 9.83 -4.22
N ALA A 63 8.88 8.57 -4.65
CA ALA A 63 8.75 7.41 -3.77
C ALA A 63 9.84 7.39 -2.67
N ALA A 64 11.09 7.69 -3.02
CA ALA A 64 12.19 7.76 -2.08
C ALA A 64 12.00 8.88 -1.04
N ARG A 65 11.49 10.04 -1.45
CA ARG A 65 11.18 11.15 -0.52
C ARG A 65 10.08 10.75 0.47
N PHE A 66 9.00 10.16 -0.02
CA PHE A 66 7.93 9.63 0.84
C PHE A 66 8.47 8.59 1.84
N SER A 67 9.29 7.65 1.37
CA SER A 67 9.94 6.65 2.23
C SER A 67 10.79 7.30 3.33
N LEU A 68 11.57 8.34 3.02
CA LEU A 68 12.37 9.03 4.01
C LEU A 68 11.51 9.77 5.04
N GLU A 69 10.48 10.48 4.60
CA GLU A 69 9.55 11.19 5.49
C GLU A 69 8.87 10.22 6.47
N LEU A 70 8.38 9.09 5.97
CA LEU A 70 7.73 8.07 6.80
C LEU A 70 8.70 7.43 7.80
N GLY A 71 9.92 7.12 7.36
CA GLY A 71 10.98 6.55 8.19
C GLY A 71 11.33 7.44 9.39
N VAL A 72 11.50 8.74 9.14
CA VAL A 72 11.84 9.73 10.18
C VAL A 72 10.68 9.95 11.15
N LYS A 73 9.44 10.04 10.67
CA LYS A 73 8.27 10.33 11.52
C LYS A 73 7.96 9.21 12.51
N VAL A 74 8.18 7.95 12.12
CA VAL A 74 7.72 6.78 12.88
C VAL A 74 8.88 5.96 13.46
N GLY A 75 10.12 6.20 13.01
CA GLY A 75 11.25 5.35 13.38
C GLY A 75 11.20 4.01 12.68
N LEU A 76 10.97 4.01 11.36
CA LEU A 76 10.95 2.81 10.52
C LEU A 76 12.24 2.66 9.71
N GLU A 77 12.74 1.43 9.63
CA GLU A 77 13.64 0.98 8.58
C GLU A 77 12.80 0.54 7.38
N ILE A 78 13.01 1.17 6.23
CA ILE A 78 12.15 0.99 5.06
C ILE A 78 12.98 0.52 3.86
N GLN A 79 12.56 -0.60 3.28
CA GLN A 79 13.01 -1.04 1.96
C GLN A 79 11.95 -0.68 0.91
N THR A 80 12.30 0.24 0.02
CA THR A 80 11.45 0.64 -1.11
C THR A 80 11.72 -0.24 -2.32
N VAL A 81 10.68 -0.87 -2.86
CA VAL A 81 10.74 -1.81 -3.99
C VAL A 81 9.85 -1.31 -5.14
N PRO A 82 10.43 -0.85 -6.25
CA PRO A 82 9.66 -0.57 -7.46
C PRO A 82 8.97 -1.83 -7.97
N ALA A 83 7.69 -1.73 -8.28
CA ALA A 83 6.85 -2.84 -8.67
C ALA A 83 6.41 -2.73 -10.12
N ILE A 84 6.53 -3.83 -10.85
CA ILE A 84 5.97 -3.99 -12.19
C ILE A 84 4.82 -4.98 -12.08
N PRO A 85 3.56 -4.54 -12.32
CA PRO A 85 2.43 -5.46 -12.38
C PRO A 85 2.70 -6.58 -13.38
N VAL A 86 2.36 -7.81 -13.02
CA VAL A 86 2.63 -9.01 -13.83
C VAL A 86 1.98 -8.92 -15.22
N SER A 87 0.81 -8.27 -15.33
CA SER A 87 0.12 -7.97 -16.59
C SER A 87 0.92 -7.11 -17.57
N ARG A 88 1.98 -6.42 -17.11
CA ARG A 88 2.87 -5.62 -17.98
C ARG A 88 4.09 -6.40 -18.50
N LEU A 89 4.34 -7.62 -18.03
CA LEU A 89 5.52 -8.38 -18.44
C LEU A 89 5.42 -8.93 -19.87
N ASP A 90 4.21 -9.31 -20.29
CA ASP A 90 3.93 -9.80 -21.64
C ASP A 90 2.46 -9.49 -21.97
N HIS A 91 2.18 -9.01 -23.18
CA HIS A 91 0.84 -8.68 -23.67
C HIS A 91 -0.16 -9.86 -23.62
N ARG A 92 0.33 -11.10 -23.50
CA ARG A 92 -0.50 -12.30 -23.36
C ARG A 92 -0.95 -12.58 -21.92
N ILE A 93 -0.44 -11.83 -20.94
CA ILE A 93 -0.75 -12.01 -19.53
C ILE A 93 -1.94 -11.10 -19.17
N GLU A 94 -3.11 -11.72 -18.99
CA GLU A 94 -4.29 -11.06 -18.45
C GLU A 94 -4.44 -11.39 -16.96
N TRP A 95 -4.56 -10.37 -16.12
CA TRP A 95 -4.78 -10.51 -14.69
C TRP A 95 -5.87 -9.54 -14.20
N PRO A 96 -6.91 -10.03 -13.48
CA PRO A 96 -7.17 -11.44 -13.18
C PRO A 96 -7.45 -12.25 -14.47
N PRO A 97 -7.07 -13.55 -14.52
CA PRO A 97 -7.40 -14.40 -15.67
C PRO A 97 -8.92 -14.45 -15.80
N GLY A 98 -9.43 -14.38 -17.05
CA GLY A 98 -10.85 -14.30 -17.45
C GLY A 98 -11.90 -14.64 -16.37
N GLY A 99 -12.79 -13.68 -16.13
CA GLY A 99 -13.68 -13.58 -14.97
C GLY A 99 -14.50 -14.83 -14.64
N GLN A 100 -14.64 -15.08 -13.34
CA GLN A 100 -15.87 -15.68 -12.85
C GLN A 100 -16.93 -14.59 -12.82
N ASP A 101 -18.01 -14.86 -13.54
CA ASP A 101 -19.29 -14.21 -13.40
C ASP A 101 -19.58 -13.92 -11.92
N THR A 102 -19.46 -12.66 -11.49
CA THR A 102 -20.32 -12.21 -10.40
C THR A 102 -21.73 -12.24 -10.98
N PRO A 103 -22.64 -13.10 -10.49
CA PRO A 103 -24.05 -12.88 -10.82
C PRO A 103 -24.38 -11.49 -10.28
N SER A 104 -24.71 -10.58 -11.18
CA SER A 104 -25.32 -9.30 -10.83
C SER A 104 -26.49 -9.62 -9.92
N SER A 105 -26.40 -9.22 -8.64
CA SER A 105 -27.48 -9.37 -7.66
C SER A 105 -28.59 -8.35 -7.95
N SER A 106 -29.16 -8.43 -9.14
CA SER A 106 -30.22 -7.56 -9.61
C SER A 106 -31.05 -8.30 -10.66
N ASP A 107 -31.56 -9.49 -10.30
CA ASP A 107 -32.86 -9.88 -10.83
C ASP A 107 -33.93 -9.30 -9.88
N PRO A 108 -34.98 -8.66 -10.43
CA PRO A 108 -36.05 -8.09 -9.64
C PRO A 108 -36.89 -9.23 -9.06
N GLU A 109 -37.19 -9.19 -7.77
CA GLU A 109 -38.32 -9.97 -7.23
C GLU A 109 -39.61 -9.37 -7.81
N GLU A 110 -40.02 -9.88 -8.97
CA GLU A 110 -41.40 -9.85 -9.41
C GLU A 110 -42.21 -10.75 -8.47
N GLY A 111 -42.98 -10.10 -7.59
CA GLY A 111 -44.30 -10.54 -7.13
C GLY A 111 -44.35 -11.68 -6.11
N GLU A 112 -44.91 -11.40 -4.94
CA GLU A 112 -46.11 -12.11 -4.45
C GLU A 112 -46.74 -11.41 -3.23
N ALA A 113 -48.08 -11.46 -3.24
CA ALA A 113 -49.08 -11.04 -2.23
C ALA A 113 -49.54 -9.56 -2.20
#